data_AF-A0AAN7E416-F1
#
_entry.id   AF-A0AAN7E416-F1
#
_cell.length_a   1.000
_cell.length_b   1.000
_cell.length_c   1.000
_cell.angle_alpha   90.00
_cell.angle_beta   90.00
_cell.angle_gamma   90.00
#
_symmetry.space_group_name_H-M   'P 1'
#
loop_
_entity.id
_entity.type
_entity.pdbx_description
1 polymer ?
#
loop_
_entity_poly.entity_id
_entity_poly.type
_entity_poly.pdbx_seq_one_letter_code
_entity_poly.pdbx_strand_id
1 'polypeptide(L)' 'MDLEQVVGNLKGHLDYSFAYTWHQDGQILATGNQDTTCRLWDISVCCLNS' A
#
# COMPACT_ATOMS: atom_id res chain seq x y z
N MET A 1 -20.84 -4.42 -11.12
CA MET A 1 -20.22 -5.44 -10.27
C MET A 1 -18.74 -5.32 -10.55
N ASP A 2 -18.08 -4.43 -9.82
CA ASP A 2 -16.66 -4.17 -10.01
C ASP A 2 -15.88 -5.39 -9.53
N LEU A 3 -15.06 -5.93 -10.44
CA LEU A 3 -14.23 -7.09 -10.14
C LEU A 3 -13.09 -6.61 -9.24
N GLU A 4 -12.83 -7.34 -8.17
CA GLU A 4 -11.65 -7.16 -7.32
C GLU A 4 -10.39 -7.44 -8.16
N GLN A 5 -9.86 -6.40 -8.80
CA GLN A 5 -8.67 -6.47 -9.64
C GLN A 5 -7.45 -5.98 -8.85
N VAL A 6 -6.43 -6.81 -8.77
CA VAL A 6 -5.13 -6.42 -8.22
C VAL A 6 -4.44 -5.48 -9.21
N VAL A 7 -4.25 -4.22 -8.83
CA VAL A 7 -3.65 -3.16 -9.68
C VAL A 7 -2.15 -3.01 -9.51
N GLY A 8 -1.55 -3.61 -8.49
CA GLY A 8 -0.12 -3.46 -8.21
C GLY A 8 0.36 -4.26 -7.00
N ASN A 9 1.69 -4.26 -6.79
CA ASN A 9 2.35 -4.88 -5.65
C ASN A 9 3.25 -3.86 -4.94
N LEU A 10 3.06 -3.68 -3.64
CA LEU A 10 3.91 -2.85 -2.79
C LEU A 10 5.09 -3.69 -2.30
N LYS A 11 6.29 -3.45 -2.86
CA LYS A 11 7.51 -4.20 -2.55
C LYS A 11 8.40 -3.41 -1.61
N GLY A 12 8.97 -4.07 -0.60
CA GLY A 12 10.01 -3.48 0.24
C GLY A 12 10.01 -3.97 1.68
N HIS A 13 8.87 -4.43 2.19
CA HIS A 13 8.86 -5.14 3.46
C HIS A 13 9.57 -6.49 3.35
N LEU A 14 10.29 -6.84 4.41
CA LEU A 14 11.10 -8.07 4.47
C LEU A 14 10.42 -9.19 5.26
N ASP A 15 9.26 -8.92 5.85
CA ASP A 15 8.47 -9.88 6.63
C ASP A 15 6.96 -9.60 6.46
N TYR A 16 6.12 -10.27 7.25
CA TYR A 16 4.67 -10.12 7.23
C TYR A 16 4.20 -8.76 7.76
N SER A 17 3.25 -8.16 7.04
CA SER A 17 2.57 -6.94 7.43
C SER A 17 1.28 -7.29 8.16
N PHE A 18 1.04 -6.69 9.32
CA PHE A 18 -0.13 -6.98 10.16
C PHE A 18 -1.04 -5.76 10.37
N ALA A 19 -0.57 -4.58 10.01
CA ALA A 19 -1.32 -3.33 10.13
C ALA A 19 -1.21 -2.50 8.85
N TYR A 20 -2.31 -1.86 8.49
CA TYR A 20 -2.36 -0.86 7.44
C TYR A 20 -3.37 0.23 7.79
N THR A 21 -3.15 1.45 7.30
CA THR A 21 -4.12 2.54 7.40
C THR A 21 -3.96 3.51 6.25
N TRP A 22 -5.06 4.12 5.82
CA TRP A 22 -5.08 5.12 4.77
C TRP A 22 -5.03 6.53 5.36
N HIS A 23 -4.31 7.42 4.68
CA HIS A 23 -4.51 8.85 4.89
C HIS A 23 -5.89 9.26 4.36
N GLN A 24 -6.49 10.30 4.96
CA GLN A 24 -7.87 10.70 4.70
C GLN A 24 -8.14 11.09 3.23
N ASP A 25 -7.11 11.56 2.51
CA ASP A 25 -7.20 11.91 1.10
C ASP A 25 -7.06 10.71 0.14
N GLY A 26 -6.80 9.50 0.66
CA GLY A 26 -6.66 8.27 -0.12
C GLY A 26 -5.38 8.16 -0.96
N GLN A 27 -4.48 9.13 -0.88
CA GLN A 27 -3.26 9.15 -1.72
C GLN A 27 -2.11 8.39 -1.06
N ILE A 28 -2.10 8.32 0.27
CA ILE A 28 -1.04 7.65 1.03
C ILE A 28 -1.60 6.47 1.81
N LEU A 29 -0.93 5.33 1.69
CA LEU A 29 -1.12 4.16 2.54
C LEU A 29 0.08 4.02 3.48
N ALA A 30 -0.18 3.80 4.77
CA ALA A 30 0.84 3.40 5.74
C ALA A 30 0.71 1.90 6.05
N THR A 31 1.83 1.18 6.08
CA THR A 31 1.89 -0.23 6.48
C THR A 31 2.92 -0.44 7.58
N GLY A 32 2.56 -1.26 8.58
CA GLY A 32 3.43 -1.65 9.68
C GLY A 32 3.74 -3.16 9.64
N ASN A 33 5.00 -3.51 9.88
CA ASN A 33 5.52 -4.84 9.57
C ASN A 33 6.40 -5.42 10.68
N GLN A 34 6.52 -6.75 10.69
CA GLN A 34 7.38 -7.49 11.62
C GLN A 34 8.88 -7.28 11.36
N ASP A 35 9.25 -6.77 10.19
CA ASP A 35 10.60 -6.29 9.88
C ASP A 35 11.02 -5.04 10.68
N THR A 36 10.21 -4.62 11.66
CA THR A 36 10.39 -3.47 12.55
C THR A 36 10.33 -2.11 11.84
N THR A 37 9.85 -2.08 10.60
CA THR A 37 9.67 -0.85 9.84
C THR A 37 8.21 -0.54 9.58
N CYS A 38 7.94 0.76 9.43
CA CYS A 38 6.72 1.27 8.82
C CYS A 38 7.08 1.90 7.48
N ARG A 39 6.24 1.73 6.47
CA ARG A 39 6.43 2.33 5.15
C ARG A 39 5.21 3.15 4.75
N LEU A 40 5.47 4.24 4.05
CA LEU A 40 4.45 5.07 3.40
C LEU A 40 4.50 4.84 1.90
N TRP A 41 3.35 4.61 1.30
CA TRP A 41 3.18 4.35 -0.12
C TRP A 41 2.35 5.46 -0.73
N ASP A 42 2.90 6.15 -1.71
CA ASP A 42 2.14 7.06 -2.57
C ASP A 42 1.44 6.25 -3.66
N ILE A 43 0.12 6.16 -3.57
CA ILE A 43 -0.72 5.37 -4.46
C ILE A 43 -1.17 6.18 -5.68
N SER A 44 -1.05 7.52 -5.63
CA SER A 44 -1.37 8.37 -6.78
C SER A 44 -0.51 8.03 -8.00
N VAL A 45 0.75 7.64 -7.75
CA VAL A 45 1.72 7.25 -8.78
C VAL A 45 1.38 5.90 -9.42
N CYS A 46 0.76 4.99 -8.68
CA CYS A 46 0.44 3.65 -9.19
C CYS A 46 -0.68 3.65 -10.23
N CYS A 47 -1.60 4.63 -10.19
CA CYS A 47 -2.76 4.68 -11.09
C CYS A 47 -2.54 5.48 -12.39
N LEU A 48 -1.39 6.14 -12.57
CA LEU A 48 -1.12 7.02 -13.71
C LEU A 48 -0.59 6.32 -14.98
N ASN A 49 -0.48 4.99 -14.99
CA ASN A 49 0.03 4.22 -16.14
C ASN A 49 -0.95 3.14 -16.65
N SER A 50 -2.27 3.37 -16.53
CA SER A 50 -3.30 2.53 -17.17
C SER A 50 -4.15 3.34 -18.15
#